data_AF-A0A6V8E993-F1
#
_entry.id   AF-A0A6V8E993-F1
#
_cell.length_a   1.000
_cell.length_b   1.000
_cell.length_c   1.000
_cell.angle_alpha   90.00
_cell.angle_beta   90.00
_cell.angle_gamma   90.00
#
_symmetry.space_group_name_H-M   'P 1'
#
loop_
_entity.id
_entity.type
_entity.pdbx_description
1 polymer ?
#
loop_
_entity_poly.entity_id
_entity_poly.type
_entity_poly.pdbx_seq_one_letter_code
_entity_poly.pdbx_strand_id
1 'polypeptide(L)'
;MSEAPIRPRRRQRAIVSPVDRPGTLFRSEEPKPLTETPILNYVGPQENVELQKFAQLILYGIALAAIWGGILSIAWDDTVTKEDFLFLGVGGIISAFMAIALVEWQRRRGGQEVQSVHGYIIGVGFFFSAIGVLYSMRWLISLAAESQDWFLTEGRMDPTLDDWYPEAQAIYLQLAACILLALGQYWYLRKLKGEITFGLAVNTLTPLAVVMIGFGPWLDWSNQVVSYELGISIISLSALSMWLALRTNNGIIFSIVAVFSGLVPILYEFAHDPVAAEGQVEGGALSLMAFIILVQGALAADDRIRQDLMQWTSIFLVGVVIYAIWLVGYEDLNLVLGPVTADNLGAFEDILNLQVVLWLTVLVAYFPATLKRRIPYMPIGLAGSLFLFTPESSIIPWIIAIIMLPYLVIISKITRRWVADWSIIAISGAFLIQSYQNPIASEYDLFEELILLAILVIVEYSRRNERLTDVAINISVACLFLSKAVLFGTSWLIPWAVVFYILITAYLQQQDAVNSGKHGKFVTASLGITLAMVLTVILS
;
A
#
# COMPACT_ATOMS: atom_id res chain seq x y z
N MET A 1 8.46 -92.01 19.84
CA MET A 1 9.42 -91.42 20.80
C MET A 1 8.67 -90.32 21.53
N SER A 2 8.69 -90.35 22.85
CA SER A 2 7.82 -89.60 23.77
C SER A 2 8.17 -88.10 23.84
N GLU A 3 7.19 -87.22 23.69
CA GLU A 3 7.31 -85.81 24.10
C GLU A 3 6.73 -85.57 25.50
N ALA A 4 7.44 -84.73 26.24
CA ALA A 4 7.37 -84.54 27.69
C ALA A 4 6.23 -83.59 28.13
N PRO A 5 5.78 -83.65 29.41
CA PRO A 5 4.67 -82.85 29.91
C PRO A 5 5.03 -81.37 30.11
N ILE A 6 4.15 -80.48 29.66
CA ILE A 6 4.26 -79.01 29.77
C ILE A 6 3.79 -78.56 31.17
N ARG A 7 4.66 -77.89 31.94
CA ARG A 7 4.30 -77.27 33.23
C ARG A 7 3.56 -75.92 33.04
N PRO A 8 2.58 -75.59 33.91
CA PRO A 8 1.73 -74.40 33.78
C PRO A 8 2.44 -73.09 34.14
N ARG A 9 2.05 -72.02 33.42
CA ARG A 9 2.52 -70.63 33.53
C ARG A 9 2.36 -70.06 34.95
N ARG A 10 3.43 -69.46 35.48
CA ARG A 10 3.39 -68.61 36.69
C ARG A 10 3.09 -67.15 36.30
N ARG A 11 2.03 -66.59 36.87
CA ARG A 11 1.57 -65.19 36.74
C ARG A 11 2.74 -64.20 36.88
N GLN A 12 2.97 -63.38 35.85
CA GLN A 12 3.77 -62.16 36.00
C GLN A 12 3.03 -61.21 36.94
N ARG A 13 3.74 -60.75 37.99
CA ARG A 13 3.29 -59.68 38.88
C ARG A 13 2.96 -58.45 38.03
N ALA A 14 1.75 -57.91 38.22
CA ALA A 14 1.42 -56.58 37.75
C ALA A 14 2.46 -55.59 38.32
N ILE A 15 3.28 -55.04 37.44
CA ILE A 15 4.06 -53.85 37.75
C ILE A 15 3.05 -52.72 37.72
N VAL A 16 2.77 -52.18 38.89
CA VAL A 16 1.94 -51.01 39.12
C VAL A 16 2.47 -49.87 38.26
N SER A 17 1.66 -49.40 37.31
CA SER A 17 1.95 -48.19 36.54
C SER A 17 2.14 -47.02 37.51
N PRO A 18 3.20 -46.20 37.38
CA PRO A 18 3.32 -45.01 38.19
C PRO A 18 2.23 -44.02 37.80
N VAL A 19 1.52 -43.57 38.83
CA VAL A 19 0.48 -42.54 38.89
C VAL A 19 0.70 -41.40 37.88
N ASP A 20 -0.36 -41.10 37.11
CA ASP A 20 -0.47 -39.93 36.26
C ASP A 20 -0.15 -38.64 37.03
N ARG A 21 0.96 -38.00 36.67
CA ARG A 21 1.20 -36.59 36.96
C ARG A 21 0.96 -35.80 35.67
N PRO A 22 0.08 -34.80 35.67
CA PRO A 22 -0.15 -33.99 34.48
C PRO A 22 1.07 -33.08 34.27
N GLY A 23 1.63 -33.11 33.06
CA GLY A 23 2.71 -32.22 32.64
C GLY A 23 4.05 -32.92 32.36
N THR A 24 4.15 -33.56 31.18
CA THR A 24 5.45 -33.81 30.55
C THR A 24 5.36 -33.47 29.05
N LEU A 25 6.29 -32.63 28.58
CA LEU A 25 6.32 -31.97 27.26
C LEU A 25 6.93 -32.83 26.13
N PHE A 26 6.99 -34.15 26.28
CA PHE A 26 7.66 -35.05 25.34
C PHE A 26 6.82 -36.28 24.97
N ARG A 27 5.56 -36.07 24.58
CA ARG A 27 4.78 -37.12 23.89
C ARG A 27 4.46 -36.65 22.48
N SER A 28 5.08 -37.29 21.50
CA SER A 28 4.57 -37.34 20.13
C SER A 28 3.17 -37.94 20.19
N GLU A 29 2.17 -37.26 19.61
CA GLU A 29 0.81 -37.79 19.49
C GLU A 29 0.86 -39.19 18.87
N GLU A 30 0.50 -40.21 19.67
CA GLU A 30 0.15 -41.51 19.12
C GLU A 30 -1.20 -41.37 18.41
N PRO A 31 -1.36 -41.90 17.19
CA PRO A 31 -2.63 -41.86 16.50
C PRO A 31 -3.65 -42.65 17.34
N LYS A 32 -4.67 -41.95 17.85
CA LYS A 32 -5.79 -42.60 18.55
C LYS A 32 -6.37 -43.68 17.63
N PRO A 33 -6.58 -44.92 18.11
CA PRO A 33 -7.31 -45.91 17.34
C PRO A 33 -8.74 -45.42 17.11
N LEU A 34 -9.21 -45.53 15.87
CA LEU A 34 -10.58 -45.25 15.46
C LEU A 34 -11.53 -46.25 16.14
N THR A 35 -12.04 -45.89 17.32
CA THR A 35 -13.16 -46.59 17.92
C THR A 35 -14.08 -45.59 18.61
N GLU A 36 -14.99 -45.02 17.83
CA GLU A 36 -16.36 -44.74 18.25
C GLU A 36 -17.18 -44.54 16.97
N THR A 37 -18.23 -45.33 16.83
CA THR A 37 -19.15 -45.29 15.69
C THR A 37 -19.66 -43.86 15.46
N PRO A 38 -19.53 -43.27 14.27
CA PRO A 38 -20.02 -41.93 14.03
C PRO A 38 -21.55 -41.94 14.13
N ILE A 39 -22.09 -41.03 14.94
CA ILE A 39 -23.51 -40.68 14.89
C ILE A 39 -23.77 -40.18 13.47
N LEU A 40 -24.64 -40.85 12.72
CA LEU A 40 -24.81 -40.70 11.27
C LEU A 40 -25.27 -39.29 10.80
N ASN A 41 -25.49 -38.34 11.72
CA ASN A 41 -25.97 -36.98 11.45
C ASN A 41 -25.28 -35.91 12.32
N TYR A 42 -24.00 -36.09 12.68
CA TYR A 42 -23.21 -34.96 13.21
C TYR A 42 -22.46 -34.26 12.07
N VAL A 43 -23.04 -33.17 11.57
CA VAL A 43 -22.28 -32.15 10.85
C VAL A 43 -21.69 -31.24 11.93
N GLY A 44 -20.49 -31.59 12.41
CA GLY A 44 -19.69 -30.63 13.18
C GLY A 44 -19.53 -29.35 12.37
N PRO A 45 -19.36 -28.18 13.01
CA PRO A 45 -19.10 -26.96 12.26
C PRO A 45 -17.93 -27.25 11.32
N GLN A 46 -18.14 -27.08 10.02
CA GLN A 46 -17.02 -26.94 9.11
C GLN A 46 -16.33 -25.68 9.60
N GLU A 47 -15.31 -25.85 10.44
CA GLU A 47 -14.40 -24.77 10.79
C GLU A 47 -13.93 -24.24 9.45
N ASN A 48 -14.39 -23.04 9.10
CA ASN A 48 -13.90 -22.33 7.95
C ASN A 48 -12.43 -22.04 8.26
N VAL A 49 -11.55 -22.97 7.93
CA VAL A 49 -10.10 -22.89 8.16
C VAL A 49 -9.56 -21.58 7.56
N GLU A 50 -10.20 -21.08 6.50
CA GLU A 50 -9.92 -19.78 5.91
C GLU A 50 -10.35 -18.60 6.80
N LEU A 51 -11.53 -18.66 7.42
CA LEU A 51 -12.01 -17.65 8.37
C LEU A 51 -11.17 -17.66 9.66
N GLN A 52 -10.76 -18.84 10.13
CA GLN A 52 -9.88 -18.98 11.28
C GLN A 52 -8.48 -18.44 10.98
N LYS A 53 -7.91 -18.75 9.81
CA LYS A 53 -6.63 -18.18 9.36
C LYS A 53 -6.70 -16.67 9.15
N PHE A 54 -7.83 -16.16 8.63
CA PHE A 54 -8.07 -14.73 8.47
C PHE A 54 -8.23 -14.01 9.81
N ALA A 55 -9.01 -14.57 10.73
CA ALA A 55 -9.17 -14.06 12.10
C ALA A 55 -7.84 -14.12 12.87
N GLN A 56 -7.06 -15.19 12.70
CA GLN A 56 -5.73 -15.32 13.28
C GLN A 56 -4.75 -14.29 12.70
N LEU A 57 -4.82 -14.00 11.40
CA LEU A 57 -4.02 -12.95 10.77
C LEU A 57 -4.39 -11.55 11.28
N ILE A 58 -5.69 -11.26 11.39
CA ILE A 58 -6.18 -10.00 11.97
C ILE A 58 -5.75 -9.90 13.44
N LEU A 59 -5.90 -10.96 14.22
CA LEU A 59 -5.50 -10.98 15.62
C LEU A 59 -3.99 -10.77 15.77
N TYR A 60 -3.16 -11.40 14.94
CA TYR A 60 -1.72 -11.14 14.96
C TYR A 60 -1.37 -9.73 14.49
N GLY A 61 -2.08 -9.19 13.49
CA GLY A 61 -1.91 -7.81 13.05
C GLY A 61 -2.27 -6.80 14.14
N ILE A 62 -3.43 -6.97 14.79
CA ILE A 62 -3.89 -6.14 15.91
C ILE A 62 -2.97 -6.31 17.12
N ALA A 63 -2.55 -7.54 17.45
CA ALA A 63 -1.65 -7.78 18.57
C ALA A 63 -0.28 -7.16 18.31
N LEU A 64 0.27 -7.27 17.10
CA LEU A 64 1.54 -6.63 16.76
C LEU A 64 1.41 -5.10 16.79
N ALA A 65 0.32 -4.55 16.26
CA ALA A 65 0.02 -3.12 16.30
C ALA A 65 -0.21 -2.60 17.73
N ALA A 66 -0.86 -3.38 18.60
CA ALA A 66 -1.08 -3.05 20.00
C ALA A 66 0.20 -3.21 20.83
N ILE A 67 1.07 -4.16 20.49
CA ILE A 67 2.38 -4.32 21.12
C ILE A 67 3.30 -3.16 20.74
N TRP A 68 3.37 -2.78 19.46
CA TRP A 68 4.07 -1.57 19.04
C TRP A 68 3.42 -0.32 19.65
N GLY A 69 2.09 -0.23 19.64
CA GLY A 69 1.27 0.86 20.20
C GLY A 69 1.39 1.06 21.71
N GLY A 70 1.48 -0.01 22.48
CA GLY A 70 1.64 0.05 23.94
C GLY A 70 3.06 0.41 24.35
N ILE A 71 4.06 0.07 23.53
CA ILE A 71 5.44 0.55 23.74
C ILE A 71 5.55 2.01 23.28
N LEU A 72 4.78 2.38 22.25
CA LEU A 72 4.58 3.76 21.79
C LEU A 72 4.04 4.70 22.86
N SER A 73 3.18 4.24 23.76
CA SER A 73 2.72 5.09 24.86
C SER A 73 3.74 5.23 25.99
N ILE A 74 4.68 4.28 26.13
CA ILE A 74 5.64 4.26 27.25
C ILE A 74 6.90 5.06 26.93
N ALA A 75 7.37 5.02 25.68
CA ALA A 75 8.65 5.61 25.33
C ALA A 75 8.60 7.05 24.84
N TRP A 76 7.40 7.61 24.71
CA TRP A 76 7.13 8.97 24.29
C TRP A 76 6.28 9.72 25.32
N ASP A 77 6.31 9.24 26.57
CA ASP A 77 5.83 10.03 27.70
C ASP A 77 6.83 11.18 27.94
N ASP A 78 6.35 12.39 28.18
CA ASP A 78 7.16 13.60 28.39
C ASP A 78 8.05 13.52 29.66
N THR A 79 7.96 12.41 30.39
CA THR A 79 8.67 12.12 31.63
C THR A 79 9.82 11.12 31.49
N VAL A 80 10.13 10.67 30.27
CA VAL A 80 11.13 9.60 30.03
C VAL A 80 12.55 10.14 30.14
N THR A 81 13.34 9.59 31.07
CA THR A 81 14.71 10.02 31.37
C THR A 81 15.76 9.26 30.56
N LYS A 82 17.01 9.77 30.56
CA LYS A 82 18.18 9.07 29.97
C LYS A 82 18.37 7.66 30.52
N GLU A 83 18.08 7.44 31.80
CA GLU A 83 18.21 6.13 32.45
C GLU A 83 17.16 5.14 31.93
N ASP A 84 15.94 5.61 31.64
CA ASP A 84 14.88 4.77 31.07
C ASP A 84 15.28 4.25 29.67
N PHE A 85 15.91 5.08 28.84
CA PHE A 85 16.46 4.63 27.56
C PHE A 85 17.52 3.54 27.72
N LEU A 86 18.37 3.63 28.74
CA LEU A 86 19.38 2.61 29.03
C LEU A 86 18.72 1.30 29.48
N PHE A 87 17.77 1.35 30.42
CA PHE A 87 17.09 0.15 30.92
C PHE A 87 16.27 -0.54 29.83
N LEU A 88 15.55 0.21 29.00
CA LEU A 88 14.81 -0.31 27.86
C LEU A 88 15.75 -0.87 26.78
N GLY A 89 16.85 -0.18 26.49
CA GLY A 89 17.85 -0.62 25.53
C GLY A 89 18.52 -1.94 25.92
N VAL A 90 19.13 -1.97 27.11
CA VAL A 90 19.83 -3.15 27.64
C VAL A 90 18.85 -4.30 27.90
N GLY A 91 17.67 -4.00 28.47
CA GLY A 91 16.63 -4.99 28.73
C GLY A 91 16.14 -5.65 27.44
N GLY A 92 15.96 -4.88 26.36
CA GLY A 92 15.59 -5.38 25.04
C GLY A 92 16.66 -6.31 24.44
N ILE A 93 17.94 -5.91 24.49
CA ILE A 93 19.05 -6.72 23.96
C ILE A 93 19.20 -8.03 24.74
N ILE A 94 19.17 -8.00 26.07
CA ILE A 94 19.29 -9.21 26.91
C ILE A 94 18.12 -10.16 26.66
N SER A 95 16.89 -9.64 26.60
CA SER A 95 15.69 -10.43 26.34
C SER A 95 15.73 -11.08 24.96
N ALA A 96 16.18 -10.35 23.94
CA ALA A 96 16.39 -10.89 22.61
C ALA A 96 17.43 -12.01 22.59
N PHE A 97 18.57 -11.80 23.24
CA PHE A 97 19.63 -12.79 23.34
C PHE A 97 19.14 -14.07 24.03
N MET A 98 18.40 -13.93 25.13
CA MET A 98 17.83 -15.07 25.87
C MET A 98 16.83 -15.85 25.02
N ALA A 99 15.93 -15.17 24.30
CA ALA A 99 14.95 -15.81 23.42
C ALA A 99 15.63 -16.58 22.28
N ILE A 100 16.61 -15.97 21.62
CA ILE A 100 17.36 -16.61 20.52
C ILE A 100 18.20 -17.79 21.03
N ALA A 101 18.87 -17.62 22.19
CA ALA A 101 19.69 -18.67 22.80
C ALA A 101 18.85 -19.89 23.22
N LEU A 102 17.65 -19.65 23.79
CA LEU A 102 16.71 -20.72 24.16
C LEU A 102 16.29 -21.51 22.93
N VAL A 103 15.93 -20.83 21.84
CA VAL A 103 15.52 -21.51 20.59
C VAL A 103 16.67 -22.30 19.98
N GLU A 104 17.88 -21.72 19.95
CA GLU A 104 19.05 -22.42 19.41
C GLU A 104 19.43 -23.64 20.25
N TRP A 105 19.29 -23.55 21.57
CA TRP A 105 19.53 -24.67 22.48
C TRP A 105 18.51 -25.80 22.30
N GLN A 106 17.22 -25.46 22.19
CA GLN A 106 16.15 -26.43 21.95
C GLN A 106 16.28 -27.06 20.56
N ARG A 107 16.58 -26.28 19.52
CA ARG A 107 16.82 -26.78 18.15
C ARG A 107 17.97 -27.78 18.09
N ARG A 108 19.08 -27.52 18.79
CA ARG A 108 20.22 -28.46 18.83
C ARG A 108 19.90 -29.78 19.52
N ARG A 109 18.89 -29.82 20.41
CA ARG A 109 18.48 -31.02 21.15
C ARG A 109 17.28 -31.75 20.53
N GLY A 110 16.40 -31.05 19.81
CA GLY A 110 15.10 -31.56 19.35
C GLY A 110 14.97 -31.86 17.86
N GLY A 111 16.01 -31.65 17.06
CA GLY A 111 15.99 -31.82 15.60
C GLY A 111 16.29 -30.50 14.87
N GLN A 112 16.94 -30.55 13.70
CA GLN A 112 17.44 -29.35 13.01
C GLN A 112 16.33 -28.41 12.47
N GLU A 113 15.06 -28.75 12.63
CA GLU A 113 13.92 -28.01 12.13
C GLU A 113 13.25 -27.16 13.22
N VAL A 114 12.86 -25.94 12.85
CA VAL A 114 12.16 -24.99 13.70
C VAL A 114 10.67 -25.31 13.68
N GLN A 115 10.12 -25.74 14.82
CA GLN A 115 8.67 -25.91 15.01
C GLN A 115 7.98 -24.54 15.17
N SER A 116 6.66 -24.49 14.97
CA SER A 116 5.85 -23.26 15.06
C SER A 116 6.11 -22.42 16.32
N VAL A 117 6.21 -23.07 17.49
CA VAL A 117 6.49 -22.40 18.78
C VAL A 117 7.86 -21.72 18.79
N HIS A 118 8.89 -22.38 18.23
CA HIS A 118 10.23 -21.79 18.12
C HIS A 118 10.24 -20.59 17.18
N GLY A 119 9.46 -20.65 16.08
CA GLY A 119 9.27 -19.53 15.16
C GLY A 119 8.64 -18.31 15.82
N TYR A 120 7.69 -18.53 16.74
CA TYR A 120 7.10 -17.47 17.56
C TYR A 120 8.12 -16.82 18.51
N ILE A 121 8.88 -17.64 19.26
CA ILE A 121 9.91 -17.14 20.19
C ILE A 121 10.99 -16.36 19.45
N ILE A 122 11.39 -16.79 18.24
CA ILE A 122 12.33 -16.02 17.39
C ILE A 122 11.75 -14.66 17.04
N GLY A 123 10.49 -14.57 16.62
CA GLY A 123 9.87 -13.28 16.30
C GLY A 123 9.76 -12.36 17.51
N VAL A 124 9.44 -12.89 18.69
CA VAL A 124 9.46 -12.13 19.95
C VAL A 124 10.89 -11.66 20.28
N GLY A 125 11.90 -12.51 20.11
CA GLY A 125 13.30 -12.13 20.28
C GLY A 125 13.72 -11.01 19.32
N PHE A 126 13.29 -11.07 18.07
CA PHE A 126 13.54 -10.04 17.07
C PHE A 126 12.88 -8.71 17.43
N PHE A 127 11.66 -8.77 17.91
CA PHE A 127 10.95 -7.61 18.42
C PHE A 127 11.71 -6.93 19.57
N PHE A 128 12.14 -7.70 20.59
CA PHE A 128 12.95 -7.16 21.68
C PHE A 128 14.30 -6.63 21.23
N SER A 129 14.91 -7.23 20.19
CA SER A 129 16.16 -6.69 19.63
C SER A 129 15.94 -5.36 18.90
N ALA A 130 14.78 -5.15 18.27
CA ALA A 130 14.43 -3.88 17.63
C ALA A 130 14.32 -2.77 18.66
N ILE A 131 13.54 -3.01 19.72
CA ILE A 131 13.45 -2.13 20.89
C ILE A 131 14.84 -1.86 21.45
N GLY A 132 15.57 -2.93 21.76
CA GLY A 132 16.88 -2.84 22.38
C GLY A 132 17.85 -1.98 21.58
N VAL A 133 17.90 -2.15 20.26
CA VAL A 133 18.76 -1.36 19.37
C VAL A 133 18.30 0.09 19.27
N LEU A 134 16.99 0.36 19.15
CA LEU A 134 16.47 1.73 19.02
C LEU A 134 16.76 2.58 20.27
N TYR A 135 16.45 2.05 21.46
CA TYR A 135 16.67 2.77 22.71
C TYR A 135 18.15 2.82 23.08
N SER A 136 18.92 1.76 22.81
CA SER A 136 20.38 1.83 22.99
C SER A 136 21.00 2.86 22.08
N MET A 137 20.52 3.01 20.83
CA MET A 137 21.01 4.06 19.93
C MET A 137 20.64 5.45 20.45
N ARG A 138 19.40 5.65 20.95
CA ARG A 138 18.99 6.92 21.57
C ARG A 138 19.84 7.28 22.78
N TRP A 139 20.16 6.30 23.63
CA TRP A 139 21.08 6.47 24.76
C TRP A 139 22.53 6.76 24.33
N LEU A 140 23.03 6.08 23.29
CA LEU A 140 24.36 6.35 22.75
C LEU A 140 24.45 7.76 22.14
N ILE A 141 23.37 8.24 21.51
CA ILE A 141 23.29 9.61 20.98
C ILE A 141 23.35 10.62 22.12
N SER A 142 22.62 10.41 23.22
CA SER A 142 22.68 11.34 24.37
C SER A 142 24.06 11.37 25.03
N LEU A 143 24.72 10.22 25.16
CA LEU A 143 26.12 10.18 25.62
C LEU A 143 27.09 10.88 24.66
N ALA A 144 26.90 10.71 23.35
CA ALA A 144 27.76 11.35 22.36
C ALA A 144 27.60 12.87 22.41
N ALA A 145 26.37 13.36 22.55
CA ALA A 145 26.05 14.78 22.65
C ALA A 145 26.63 15.46 23.91
N GLU A 146 26.79 14.74 25.02
CA GLU A 146 27.48 15.26 26.22
C GLU A 146 28.99 15.49 25.99
N SER A 147 29.57 14.83 24.99
CA SER A 147 31.02 14.81 24.76
C SER A 147 31.49 15.53 23.49
N GLN A 148 30.60 15.73 22.52
CA GLN A 148 30.90 16.27 21.21
C GLN A 148 29.81 17.24 20.74
N ASP A 149 30.23 18.43 20.29
CA ASP A 149 29.35 19.49 19.82
C ASP A 149 28.62 19.14 18.50
N TRP A 150 28.99 18.05 17.82
CA TRP A 150 28.43 17.66 16.53
C TRP A 150 26.97 17.16 16.58
N PHE A 151 26.45 16.85 17.78
CA PHE A 151 25.03 16.50 17.97
C PHE A 151 24.23 17.63 18.64
N LEU A 152 24.88 18.76 18.91
CA LEU A 152 24.30 19.92 19.59
C LEU A 152 24.07 21.04 18.58
N THR A 153 22.82 21.49 18.49
CA THR A 153 22.48 22.67 17.68
C THR A 153 22.73 23.94 18.49
N GLU A 154 23.34 24.96 17.87
CA GLU A 154 23.50 26.28 18.50
C GLU A 154 22.13 26.85 18.93
N GLY A 155 21.94 27.07 20.24
CA GLY A 155 20.73 27.68 20.80
C GLY A 155 19.61 26.72 21.24
N ARG A 156 19.79 25.40 21.18
CA ARG A 156 18.86 24.40 21.77
C ARG A 156 19.45 23.73 23.01
N MET A 157 18.56 23.23 23.87
CA MET A 157 18.75 22.93 25.30
C MET A 157 20.05 22.18 25.66
N ASP A 158 20.50 22.36 26.91
CA ASP A 158 21.60 21.62 27.51
C ASP A 158 21.27 20.10 27.53
N PRO A 159 22.12 19.20 27.02
CA PRO A 159 21.89 17.74 27.00
C PRO A 159 21.69 17.10 28.38
N THR A 160 21.92 17.86 29.46
CA THR A 160 21.64 17.47 30.85
C THR A 160 20.20 17.69 31.30
N LEU A 161 19.34 18.33 30.49
CA LEU A 161 17.93 18.57 30.77
C LEU A 161 17.02 17.47 30.23
N ASP A 162 15.91 17.19 30.92
CA ASP A 162 15.00 16.07 30.62
C ASP A 162 14.25 16.21 29.28
N ASP A 163 14.24 17.40 28.67
CA ASP A 163 13.51 17.72 27.41
C ASP A 163 14.47 17.98 26.22
N TRP A 164 15.70 17.46 26.31
CA TRP A 164 16.68 17.59 25.23
C TRP A 164 16.45 16.60 24.09
N TYR A 165 16.70 17.07 22.86
CA TYR A 165 16.73 16.22 21.68
C TYR A 165 17.90 16.58 20.74
N PRO A 166 18.45 15.59 20.01
CA PRO A 166 19.59 15.77 19.13
C PRO A 166 19.25 16.47 17.80
N GLU A 167 20.29 16.93 17.09
CA GLU A 167 20.18 17.40 15.71
C GLU A 167 19.74 16.29 14.73
N ALA A 168 19.14 16.67 13.59
CA ALA A 168 18.67 15.80 12.53
C ALA A 168 19.70 14.73 12.07
N GLN A 169 21.00 15.00 12.15
CA GLN A 169 22.06 14.05 11.79
C GLN A 169 22.00 12.76 12.62
N ALA A 170 21.47 12.81 13.85
CA ALA A 170 21.27 11.64 14.69
C ALA A 170 20.27 10.63 14.11
N ILE A 171 19.36 11.07 13.23
CA ILE A 171 18.43 10.19 12.50
C ILE A 171 19.24 9.17 11.68
N TYR A 172 20.37 9.56 11.08
CA TYR A 172 21.21 8.64 10.31
C TYR A 172 21.81 7.51 11.15
N LEU A 173 22.11 7.76 12.43
CA LEU A 173 22.60 6.71 13.32
C LEU A 173 21.51 5.68 13.60
N GLN A 174 20.28 6.12 13.85
CA GLN A 174 19.14 5.21 14.01
C GLN A 174 18.80 4.46 12.72
N LEU A 175 18.88 5.13 11.57
CA LEU A 175 18.77 4.51 10.25
C LEU A 175 19.79 3.38 10.10
N ALA A 176 21.08 3.66 10.31
CA ALA A 176 22.15 2.68 10.17
C ALA A 176 21.97 1.50 11.12
N ALA A 177 21.62 1.77 12.39
CA ALA A 177 21.36 0.74 13.40
C ALA A 177 20.18 -0.17 13.00
N CYS A 178 19.09 0.41 12.50
CA CYS A 178 17.93 -0.34 12.03
C CYS A 178 18.24 -1.20 10.79
N ILE A 179 18.96 -0.65 9.81
CA ILE A 179 19.41 -1.39 8.63
C ILE A 179 20.27 -2.59 9.04
N LEU A 180 21.27 -2.37 9.90
CA LEU A 180 22.16 -3.42 10.37
C LEU A 180 21.39 -4.51 11.14
N LEU A 181 20.45 -4.11 12.00
CA LEU A 181 19.61 -5.05 12.72
C LEU A 181 18.77 -5.90 11.76
N ALA A 182 18.04 -5.26 10.83
CA ALA A 182 17.15 -5.96 9.91
C ALA A 182 17.91 -6.90 8.98
N LEU A 183 19.09 -6.49 8.50
CA LEU A 183 19.98 -7.36 7.71
C LEU A 183 20.58 -8.49 8.56
N GLY A 184 20.94 -8.22 9.81
CA GLY A 184 21.45 -9.22 10.76
C GLY A 184 20.39 -10.29 11.09
N GLN A 185 19.18 -9.87 11.41
CA GLN A 185 18.01 -10.72 11.62
C GLN A 185 17.72 -11.56 10.36
N TYR A 186 17.71 -10.93 9.18
CA TYR A 186 17.56 -11.64 7.91
C TYR A 186 18.67 -12.69 7.68
N TRP A 187 19.93 -12.34 7.99
CA TRP A 187 21.08 -13.24 7.86
C TRP A 187 21.02 -14.43 8.81
N TYR A 188 20.39 -14.26 9.98
CA TYR A 188 20.11 -15.36 10.90
C TYR A 188 18.99 -16.26 10.37
N LEU A 189 17.85 -15.67 9.96
CA LEU A 189 16.69 -16.42 9.48
C LEU A 189 16.99 -17.29 8.27
N ARG A 190 17.80 -16.82 7.32
CA ARG A 190 18.15 -17.61 6.11
C ARG A 190 18.88 -18.92 6.41
N LYS A 191 19.42 -19.09 7.63
CA LYS A 191 20.11 -20.33 8.05
C LYS A 191 19.17 -21.33 8.71
N LEU A 192 17.95 -20.92 9.05
CA LEU A 192 16.97 -21.75 9.72
C LEU A 192 16.12 -22.50 8.68
N LYS A 193 15.74 -23.73 9.00
CA LYS A 193 14.79 -24.55 8.24
C LYS A 193 13.55 -24.78 9.10
N GLY A 194 12.35 -24.71 8.53
CA GLY A 194 11.08 -24.90 9.25
C GLY A 194 10.16 -23.67 9.19
N GLU A 195 9.19 -23.60 10.11
CA GLU A 195 8.17 -22.54 10.15
C GLU A 195 8.71 -21.26 10.80
N ILE A 196 9.30 -20.38 10.00
CA ILE A 196 9.88 -19.09 10.43
C ILE A 196 9.06 -17.86 10.00
N THR A 197 7.81 -18.05 9.62
CA THR A 197 6.93 -17.02 9.03
C THR A 197 6.73 -15.81 9.94
N PHE A 198 6.58 -16.03 11.25
CA PHE A 198 6.41 -14.95 12.22
C PHE A 198 7.70 -14.13 12.40
N GLY A 199 8.86 -14.78 12.56
CA GLY A 199 10.15 -14.08 12.62
C GLY A 199 10.46 -13.28 11.34
N LEU A 200 10.09 -13.82 10.17
CA LEU A 200 10.15 -13.10 8.90
C LEU A 200 9.23 -11.87 8.91
N ALA A 201 7.97 -12.01 9.36
CA ALA A 201 7.03 -10.89 9.45
C ALA A 201 7.56 -9.77 10.36
N VAL A 202 8.04 -10.10 11.56
CA VAL A 202 8.61 -9.12 12.49
C VAL A 202 9.83 -8.41 11.88
N ASN A 203 10.76 -9.15 11.29
CA ASN A 203 11.92 -8.56 10.62
C ASN A 203 11.51 -7.62 9.46
N THR A 204 10.46 -7.97 8.71
CA THR A 204 9.98 -7.12 7.61
C THR A 204 9.26 -5.88 8.09
N LEU A 205 8.51 -5.97 9.19
CA LEU A 205 7.73 -4.88 9.75
C LEU A 205 8.58 -3.95 10.61
N THR A 206 9.73 -4.40 11.12
CA THR A 206 10.59 -3.60 12.00
C THR A 206 11.04 -2.27 11.37
N PRO A 207 11.62 -2.23 10.14
CA PRO A 207 12.02 -0.96 9.52
C PRO A 207 10.83 -0.02 9.29
N LEU A 208 9.69 -0.56 8.89
CA LEU A 208 8.46 0.22 8.69
C LEU A 208 7.93 0.75 10.01
N ALA A 209 7.93 -0.06 11.07
CA ALA A 209 7.54 0.35 12.40
C ALA A 209 8.43 1.49 12.89
N VAL A 210 9.76 1.40 12.72
CA VAL A 210 10.68 2.50 13.10
C VAL A 210 10.32 3.81 12.41
N VAL A 211 10.00 3.78 11.12
CA VAL A 211 9.58 4.99 10.39
C VAL A 211 8.25 5.53 10.89
N MET A 212 7.28 4.65 11.10
CA MET A 212 5.94 4.98 11.63
C MET A 212 6.00 5.46 13.08
N ILE A 213 7.09 5.19 13.78
CA ILE A 213 7.34 5.60 15.16
C ILE A 213 8.13 6.91 15.19
N GLY A 214 9.02 7.08 14.22
CA GLY A 214 9.90 8.24 14.10
C GLY A 214 9.16 9.54 13.85
N PHE A 215 7.90 9.55 13.39
CA PHE A 215 7.27 10.79 12.94
C PHE A 215 7.19 11.88 14.02
N GLY A 216 7.03 11.55 15.30
CA GLY A 216 7.12 12.56 16.36
C GLY A 216 8.57 13.02 16.57
N PRO A 217 9.44 12.17 17.17
CA PRO A 217 10.78 12.61 17.55
C PRO A 217 11.65 13.04 16.37
N TRP A 218 11.58 12.38 15.22
CA TRP A 218 12.40 12.76 14.07
C TRP A 218 11.97 14.11 13.51
N LEU A 219 10.68 14.47 13.58
CA LEU A 219 10.25 15.83 13.27
C LEU A 219 10.82 16.80 14.31
N ASP A 220 10.75 16.51 15.60
CA ASP A 220 11.35 17.39 16.63
C ASP A 220 12.86 17.60 16.42
N TRP A 221 13.59 16.53 16.14
CA TRP A 221 15.04 16.54 15.87
C TRP A 221 15.40 17.32 14.62
N SER A 222 14.48 17.37 13.66
CA SER A 222 14.64 18.13 12.42
C SER A 222 14.02 19.52 12.47
N ASN A 223 13.66 20.03 13.66
CA ASN A 223 13.01 21.34 13.83
C ASN A 223 11.65 21.43 13.11
N GLN A 224 10.90 20.33 13.09
CA GLN A 224 9.67 20.18 12.30
C GLN A 224 9.90 20.29 10.79
N VAL A 225 11.14 20.28 10.29
CA VAL A 225 11.45 20.40 8.86
C VAL A 225 11.66 19.03 8.22
N VAL A 226 11.11 18.82 7.03
CA VAL A 226 11.43 17.65 6.21
C VAL A 226 12.81 17.80 5.57
N SER A 227 13.81 17.53 6.40
CA SER A 227 15.24 17.58 6.09
C SER A 227 15.69 16.38 5.23
N TYR A 228 16.88 16.49 4.61
CA TYR A 228 17.46 15.40 3.82
C TYR A 228 17.70 14.15 4.68
N GLU A 229 18.03 14.34 5.95
CA GLU A 229 18.23 13.31 6.97
C GLU A 229 16.97 12.47 7.16
N LEU A 230 15.84 13.16 7.37
CA LEU A 230 14.53 12.55 7.57
C LEU A 230 14.03 11.89 6.29
N GLY A 231 14.09 12.59 5.15
CA GLY A 231 13.63 12.08 3.85
C GLY A 231 14.37 10.81 3.40
N ILE A 232 15.70 10.80 3.46
CA ILE A 232 16.51 9.62 3.09
C ILE A 232 16.19 8.44 4.01
N SER A 233 15.99 8.70 5.31
CA SER A 233 15.70 7.66 6.30
C SER A 233 14.34 7.00 6.07
N ILE A 234 13.30 7.81 5.83
CA ILE A 234 11.95 7.33 5.48
C ILE A 234 11.98 6.46 4.23
N ILE A 235 12.59 6.96 3.16
CA ILE A 235 12.65 6.24 1.87
C ILE A 235 13.43 4.93 2.03
N SER A 236 14.59 4.98 2.69
CA SER A 236 15.49 3.82 2.84
C SER A 236 14.87 2.70 3.67
N LEU A 237 14.25 3.02 4.82
CA LEU A 237 13.64 2.02 5.68
C LEU A 237 12.34 1.46 5.08
N SER A 238 11.52 2.29 4.44
CA SER A 238 10.35 1.85 3.69
C SER A 238 10.76 0.91 2.54
N ALA A 239 11.79 1.28 1.77
CA ALA A 239 12.33 0.44 0.71
C ALA A 239 12.91 -0.88 1.23
N LEU A 240 13.65 -0.85 2.35
CA LEU A 240 14.20 -2.04 2.97
C LEU A 240 13.10 -2.97 3.49
N SER A 241 12.05 -2.42 4.10
CA SER A 241 10.88 -3.18 4.54
C SER A 241 10.19 -3.89 3.37
N MET A 242 9.91 -3.17 2.28
CA MET A 242 9.32 -3.75 1.06
C MET A 242 10.21 -4.83 0.43
N TRP A 243 11.53 -4.59 0.37
CA TRP A 243 12.49 -5.56 -0.16
C TRP A 243 12.59 -6.83 0.69
N LEU A 244 12.55 -6.70 2.02
CA LEU A 244 12.47 -7.84 2.93
C LEU A 244 11.14 -8.59 2.75
N ALA A 245 10.03 -7.87 2.55
CA ALA A 245 8.72 -8.46 2.37
C ALA A 245 8.66 -9.37 1.14
N LEU A 246 9.28 -8.99 0.03
CA LEU A 246 9.42 -9.85 -1.17
C LEU A 246 10.12 -11.19 -0.87
N ARG A 247 11.08 -11.19 0.06
CA ARG A 247 11.87 -12.38 0.41
C ARG A 247 11.12 -13.35 1.34
N THR A 248 10.02 -12.92 1.94
CA THR A 248 9.18 -13.80 2.77
C THR A 248 8.40 -14.82 1.95
N ASN A 249 8.27 -14.60 0.63
CA ASN A 249 7.38 -15.35 -0.26
C ASN A 249 5.91 -15.36 0.22
N ASN A 250 5.54 -14.45 1.13
CA ASN A 250 4.18 -14.25 1.59
C ASN A 250 3.69 -12.93 1.03
N GLY A 251 2.88 -13.03 -0.02
CA GLY A 251 2.33 -11.83 -0.66
C GLY A 251 1.53 -10.95 0.30
N ILE A 252 0.92 -11.50 1.36
CA ILE A 252 0.10 -10.71 2.29
C ILE A 252 0.98 -9.76 3.09
N ILE A 253 2.15 -10.22 3.52
CA ILE A 253 3.14 -9.38 4.21
C ILE A 253 3.59 -8.25 3.27
N PHE A 254 3.88 -8.56 2.01
CA PHE A 254 4.21 -7.54 1.01
C PHE A 254 3.09 -6.52 0.81
N SER A 255 1.85 -6.98 0.69
CA SER A 255 0.67 -6.12 0.52
C SER A 255 0.53 -5.13 1.67
N ILE A 256 0.57 -5.63 2.92
CA ILE A 256 0.50 -4.80 4.12
C ILE A 256 1.63 -3.78 4.13
N VAL A 257 2.88 -4.25 3.99
CA VAL A 257 4.06 -3.37 4.03
C VAL A 257 3.99 -2.30 2.94
N ALA A 258 3.60 -2.65 1.72
CA ALA A 258 3.50 -1.70 0.63
C ALA A 258 2.44 -0.63 0.92
N VAL A 259 1.24 -1.02 1.38
CA VAL A 259 0.16 -0.07 1.70
C VAL A 259 0.56 0.87 2.83
N PHE A 260 1.09 0.33 3.94
CA PHE A 260 1.53 1.16 5.07
C PHE A 260 2.71 2.05 4.72
N SER A 261 3.65 1.59 3.87
CA SER A 261 4.73 2.46 3.36
C SER A 261 4.18 3.65 2.57
N GLY A 262 3.07 3.46 1.84
CA GLY A 262 2.39 4.56 1.14
C GLY A 262 1.68 5.55 2.07
N LEU A 263 1.31 5.12 3.29
CA LEU A 263 0.68 5.99 4.29
C LEU A 263 1.70 6.82 5.08
N VAL A 264 2.96 6.38 5.15
CA VAL A 264 4.02 7.06 5.90
C VAL A 264 4.13 8.56 5.56
N PRO A 265 4.25 8.99 4.29
CA PRO A 265 4.36 10.42 3.95
C PRO A 265 3.18 11.24 4.46
N ILE A 266 1.97 10.69 4.37
CA ILE A 266 0.74 11.33 4.85
C ILE A 266 0.77 11.51 6.37
N LEU A 267 1.29 10.53 7.10
CA LEU A 267 1.39 10.62 8.56
C LEU A 267 2.40 11.68 9.01
N TYR A 268 3.53 11.80 8.31
CA TYR A 268 4.51 12.85 8.59
C TYR A 268 3.96 14.24 8.25
N GLU A 269 3.17 14.36 7.18
CA GLU A 269 2.51 15.63 6.83
C GLU A 269 1.49 16.04 7.91
N PHE A 270 0.68 15.10 8.43
CA PHE A 270 -0.27 15.42 9.50
C PHE A 270 0.36 15.67 10.87
N ALA A 271 1.55 15.12 11.11
CA ALA A 271 2.27 15.32 12.37
C ALA A 271 3.10 16.61 12.38
N HIS A 272 3.32 17.21 11.21
CA HIS A 272 4.04 18.47 11.06
C HIS A 272 3.23 19.64 11.63
N ASP A 273 3.88 20.50 12.42
CA ASP A 273 3.30 21.77 12.89
C ASP A 273 3.91 22.96 12.11
N PRO A 274 3.14 23.61 11.22
CA PRO A 274 3.64 24.69 10.37
C PRO A 274 3.96 25.97 11.14
N VAL A 275 3.46 26.14 12.38
CA VAL A 275 3.66 27.36 13.18
C VAL A 275 5.05 27.43 13.81
N ALA A 276 5.73 26.28 13.95
CA ALA A 276 6.98 26.16 14.70
C ALA A 276 8.25 26.51 13.90
N ALA A 277 8.18 26.62 12.57
CA ALA A 277 9.35 26.84 11.72
C ALA A 277 9.20 28.10 10.85
N GLU A 278 9.95 29.16 11.17
CA GLU A 278 10.01 30.37 10.36
C GLU A 278 10.46 30.05 8.92
N GLY A 279 9.55 30.18 7.95
CA GLY A 279 9.87 30.20 6.52
C GLY A 279 9.83 28.85 5.79
N GLN A 280 9.10 27.84 6.28
CA GLN A 280 8.94 26.56 5.58
C GLN A 280 7.66 26.45 4.75
N VAL A 281 7.77 25.62 3.72
CA VAL A 281 6.84 25.41 2.61
C VAL A 281 6.07 24.12 2.89
N GLU A 282 4.78 24.23 3.22
CA GLU A 282 3.86 23.09 3.48
C GLU A 282 3.87 22.09 2.31
N GLY A 283 3.80 20.77 2.56
CA GLY A 283 3.81 19.74 1.50
C GLY A 283 5.11 18.95 1.32
N GLY A 284 6.13 19.24 2.14
CA GLY A 284 7.44 18.60 2.05
C GLY A 284 7.48 17.13 2.46
N ALA A 285 6.60 16.67 3.37
CA ALA A 285 6.60 15.26 3.77
C ALA A 285 5.87 14.44 2.72
N LEU A 286 4.76 14.96 2.20
CA LEU A 286 3.93 14.29 1.20
C LEU A 286 4.66 14.13 -0.14
N SER A 287 5.56 15.04 -0.50
CA SER A 287 6.41 14.90 -1.70
C SER A 287 7.30 13.65 -1.69
N LEU A 288 7.71 13.15 -0.51
CA LEU A 288 8.48 11.92 -0.36
C LEU A 288 7.73 10.69 -0.88
N MET A 289 6.40 10.78 -0.95
CA MET A 289 5.55 9.74 -1.52
C MET A 289 5.94 9.40 -2.96
N ALA A 290 6.44 10.35 -3.74
CA ALA A 290 6.92 10.09 -5.10
C ALA A 290 8.02 9.00 -5.12
N PHE A 291 9.00 9.09 -4.21
CA PHE A 291 10.05 8.08 -4.11
C PHE A 291 9.54 6.72 -3.63
N ILE A 292 8.60 6.73 -2.68
CA ILE A 292 7.98 5.48 -2.20
C ILE A 292 7.21 4.80 -3.33
N ILE A 293 6.45 5.56 -4.13
CA ILE A 293 5.72 5.07 -5.30
C ILE A 293 6.69 4.45 -6.32
N LEU A 294 7.83 5.08 -6.59
CA LEU A 294 8.85 4.53 -7.50
C LEU A 294 9.34 3.16 -7.03
N VAL A 295 9.65 3.02 -5.73
CA VAL A 295 10.06 1.74 -5.14
C VAL A 295 8.93 0.72 -5.21
N GLN A 296 7.71 1.09 -4.82
CA GLN A 296 6.54 0.21 -4.87
C GLN A 296 6.28 -0.29 -6.30
N GLY A 297 6.33 0.59 -7.29
CA GLY A 297 6.12 0.25 -8.70
C GLY A 297 7.18 -0.71 -9.25
N ALA A 298 8.45 -0.44 -8.95
CA ALA A 298 9.56 -1.32 -9.34
C ALA A 298 9.42 -2.73 -8.73
N LEU A 299 9.08 -2.82 -7.44
CA LEU A 299 8.93 -4.09 -6.73
C LEU A 299 7.64 -4.84 -7.11
N ALA A 300 6.57 -4.13 -7.40
CA ALA A 300 5.29 -4.73 -7.80
C ALA A 300 5.33 -5.44 -9.16
N ALA A 301 6.34 -5.15 -9.98
CA ALA A 301 6.60 -5.85 -11.24
C ALA A 301 7.33 -7.20 -11.05
N ASP A 302 7.83 -7.53 -9.85
CA ASP A 302 8.55 -8.78 -9.57
C ASP A 302 7.62 -10.00 -9.69
N ASP A 303 8.15 -11.07 -10.28
CA ASP A 303 7.39 -12.28 -10.57
C ASP A 303 7.21 -13.21 -9.37
N ARG A 304 7.95 -13.00 -8.28
CA ARG A 304 7.84 -13.77 -7.03
C ARG A 304 6.50 -13.58 -6.31
N ILE A 305 5.82 -12.46 -6.54
CA ILE A 305 4.55 -12.16 -5.87
C ILE A 305 3.40 -12.85 -6.61
N ARG A 306 2.44 -13.40 -5.86
CA ARG A 306 1.18 -13.92 -6.42
C ARG A 306 0.40 -12.80 -7.11
N GLN A 307 0.07 -13.01 -8.38
CA GLN A 307 -0.64 -12.03 -9.20
C GLN A 307 -2.00 -11.67 -8.61
N ASP A 308 -2.78 -12.63 -8.14
CA ASP A 308 -4.14 -12.39 -7.61
C ASP A 308 -4.14 -11.43 -6.42
N LEU A 309 -3.15 -11.58 -5.54
CA LEU A 309 -3.05 -10.71 -4.37
C LEU A 309 -2.61 -9.30 -4.76
N MET A 310 -1.71 -9.16 -5.73
CA MET A 310 -1.31 -7.85 -6.26
C MET A 310 -2.48 -7.10 -6.88
N GLN A 311 -3.45 -7.80 -7.45
CA GLN A 311 -4.65 -7.17 -7.99
C GLN A 311 -5.46 -6.49 -6.89
N TRP A 312 -5.72 -7.18 -5.79
CA TRP A 312 -6.43 -6.59 -4.64
C TRP A 312 -5.62 -5.50 -3.94
N THR A 313 -4.32 -5.73 -3.76
CA THR A 313 -3.40 -4.74 -3.16
C THR A 313 -3.40 -3.44 -3.95
N SER A 314 -3.51 -3.51 -5.27
CA SER A 314 -3.49 -2.32 -6.11
C SER A 314 -4.65 -1.36 -5.90
N ILE A 315 -5.80 -1.83 -5.41
CA ILE A 315 -6.91 -0.96 -5.02
C ILE A 315 -6.46 -0.01 -3.90
N PHE A 316 -5.82 -0.58 -2.88
CA PHE A 316 -5.33 0.19 -1.73
C PHE A 316 -4.18 1.12 -2.13
N LEU A 317 -3.22 0.64 -2.91
CA LEU A 317 -2.10 1.47 -3.38
C LEU A 317 -2.59 2.68 -4.18
N VAL A 318 -3.51 2.46 -5.13
CA VAL A 318 -4.14 3.54 -5.88
C VAL A 318 -4.92 4.47 -4.96
N GLY A 319 -5.74 3.91 -4.07
CA GLY A 319 -6.59 4.70 -3.17
C GLY A 319 -5.79 5.63 -2.26
N VAL A 320 -4.65 5.16 -1.73
CA VAL A 320 -3.75 5.98 -0.90
C VAL A 320 -3.16 7.13 -1.71
N VAL A 321 -2.77 6.91 -2.97
CA VAL A 321 -2.26 8.01 -3.82
C VAL A 321 -3.37 8.98 -4.21
N ILE A 322 -4.57 8.51 -4.56
CA ILE A 322 -5.70 9.38 -4.86
C ILE A 322 -6.06 10.23 -3.65
N TYR A 323 -6.04 9.64 -2.45
CA TYR A 323 -6.25 10.39 -1.21
C TYR A 323 -5.16 11.45 -0.99
N ALA A 324 -3.88 11.12 -1.26
CA ALA A 324 -2.80 12.09 -1.21
C ALA A 324 -3.00 13.24 -2.22
N ILE A 325 -3.37 12.95 -3.47
CA ILE A 325 -3.67 13.97 -4.50
C ILE A 325 -4.81 14.90 -4.04
N TRP A 326 -5.85 14.33 -3.44
CA TRP A 326 -6.94 15.12 -2.87
C TRP A 326 -6.46 15.99 -1.70
N LEU A 327 -5.65 15.45 -0.79
CA LEU A 327 -5.09 16.19 0.34
C LEU A 327 -4.26 17.40 -0.12
N VAL A 328 -3.40 17.21 -1.13
CA VAL A 328 -2.59 18.29 -1.72
C VAL A 328 -3.48 19.44 -2.18
N GLY A 329 -4.58 19.15 -2.88
CA GLY A 329 -5.48 20.19 -3.39
C GLY A 329 -6.37 20.81 -2.31
N TYR A 330 -6.56 20.12 -1.18
CA TYR A 330 -7.39 20.61 -0.08
C TYR A 330 -6.63 21.55 0.85
N GLU A 331 -5.39 21.21 1.18
CA GLU A 331 -4.50 22.01 2.05
C GLU A 331 -3.53 22.91 1.25
N ASP A 332 -3.64 22.97 -0.08
CA ASP A 332 -2.77 23.75 -0.98
C ASP A 332 -1.26 23.47 -0.77
N LEU A 333 -0.91 22.18 -0.71
CA LEU A 333 0.44 21.73 -0.38
C LEU A 333 1.41 21.95 -1.55
N ASN A 334 2.56 22.53 -1.23
CA ASN A 334 3.59 22.86 -2.20
C ASN A 334 4.48 21.66 -2.55
N LEU A 335 5.08 21.74 -3.74
CA LEU A 335 6.02 20.74 -4.22
C LEU A 335 7.42 20.97 -3.63
N VAL A 336 7.94 19.99 -2.88
CA VAL A 336 9.32 20.00 -2.37
C VAL A 336 10.02 18.67 -2.66
N LEU A 337 10.66 18.55 -3.82
CA LEU A 337 11.42 17.38 -4.26
C LEU A 337 12.92 17.66 -4.29
N GLY A 338 13.54 17.78 -3.12
CA GLY A 338 14.97 18.08 -3.00
C GLY A 338 15.34 19.38 -3.73
N PRO A 339 16.07 19.33 -4.87
CA PRO A 339 16.39 20.53 -5.65
C PRO A 339 15.20 21.15 -6.40
N VAL A 340 14.08 20.43 -6.56
CA VAL A 340 12.88 20.93 -7.24
C VAL A 340 11.90 21.42 -6.19
N THR A 341 11.84 22.73 -5.97
CA THR A 341 10.84 23.39 -5.10
C THR A 341 9.92 24.25 -5.93
N ALA A 342 8.71 24.53 -5.42
CA ALA A 342 7.75 25.46 -6.01
C ALA A 342 8.42 26.79 -6.43
N ASP A 343 9.22 27.38 -5.54
CA ASP A 343 9.99 28.61 -5.81
C ASP A 343 10.94 28.52 -7.03
N ASN A 344 11.49 27.34 -7.31
CA ASN A 344 12.41 27.11 -8.43
C ASN A 344 11.67 26.94 -9.77
N LEU A 345 10.36 26.72 -9.76
CA LEU A 345 9.54 26.49 -10.96
C LEU A 345 9.03 27.80 -11.58
N GLY A 346 8.92 28.88 -10.80
CA GLY A 346 8.45 30.18 -11.27
C GLY A 346 7.10 30.05 -11.98
N ALA A 347 7.02 30.48 -13.25
CA ALA A 347 5.77 30.46 -14.03
C ALA A 347 5.20 29.06 -14.35
N PHE A 348 5.89 27.97 -13.98
CA PHE A 348 5.40 26.59 -14.16
C PHE A 348 4.80 25.98 -12.89
N GLU A 349 4.79 26.70 -11.77
CA GLU A 349 4.28 26.22 -10.48
C GLU A 349 2.81 25.79 -10.56
N ASP A 350 1.97 26.62 -11.18
CA ASP A 350 0.53 26.38 -11.35
C ASP A 350 0.22 25.14 -12.21
N ILE A 351 1.14 24.79 -13.12
CA ILE A 351 0.98 23.65 -14.05
C ILE A 351 1.63 22.38 -13.47
N LEU A 352 2.79 22.49 -12.83
CA LEU A 352 3.58 21.37 -12.30
C LEU A 352 3.61 21.45 -10.77
N ASN A 353 2.44 21.23 -10.18
CA ASN A 353 2.26 21.15 -8.74
C ASN A 353 2.48 19.71 -8.22
N LEU A 354 2.39 19.54 -6.90
CA LEU A 354 2.56 18.25 -6.25
C LEU A 354 1.51 17.20 -6.69
N GLN A 355 0.27 17.60 -7.00
CA GLN A 355 -0.75 16.70 -7.52
C GLN A 355 -0.28 16.04 -8.83
N VAL A 356 0.24 16.85 -9.76
CA VAL A 356 0.68 16.40 -11.09
C VAL A 356 1.88 15.48 -10.96
N VAL A 357 2.83 15.83 -10.09
CA VAL A 357 4.02 15.00 -9.88
C VAL A 357 3.66 13.64 -9.27
N LEU A 358 2.78 13.58 -8.28
CA LEU A 358 2.33 12.30 -7.72
C LEU A 358 1.64 11.44 -8.78
N TRP A 359 0.76 12.02 -9.58
CA TRP A 359 0.05 11.33 -10.65
C TRP A 359 0.99 10.80 -11.74
N LEU A 360 1.93 11.63 -12.20
CA LEU A 360 2.97 11.22 -13.16
C LEU A 360 3.84 10.10 -12.61
N THR A 361 4.21 10.21 -11.34
CA THR A 361 5.06 9.21 -10.68
C THR A 361 4.34 7.87 -10.60
N VAL A 362 3.05 7.84 -10.27
CA VAL A 362 2.24 6.61 -10.32
C VAL A 362 2.22 6.02 -11.73
N LEU A 363 1.95 6.85 -12.74
CA LEU A 363 1.92 6.41 -14.13
C LEU A 363 3.24 5.76 -14.53
N VAL A 364 4.38 6.40 -14.29
CA VAL A 364 5.70 5.90 -14.68
C VAL A 364 6.11 4.69 -13.85
N ALA A 365 5.97 4.74 -12.52
CA ALA A 365 6.43 3.69 -11.62
C ALA A 365 5.69 2.37 -11.83
N TYR A 366 4.37 2.43 -12.03
CA TYR A 366 3.53 1.24 -12.14
C TYR A 366 3.29 0.79 -13.58
N PHE A 367 3.76 1.54 -14.59
CA PHE A 367 3.64 1.14 -16.00
C PHE A 367 4.16 -0.29 -16.26
N PRO A 368 5.36 -0.69 -15.79
CA PRO A 368 5.87 -2.05 -16.04
C PRO A 368 4.98 -3.13 -15.44
N ALA A 369 4.47 -2.91 -14.23
CA ALA A 369 3.60 -3.87 -13.54
C ALA A 369 2.19 -3.95 -14.18
N THR A 370 1.74 -2.85 -14.79
CA THR A 370 0.47 -2.79 -15.55
C THR A 370 0.57 -3.59 -16.84
N LEU A 371 1.70 -3.52 -17.56
CA LEU A 371 1.97 -4.36 -18.74
C LEU A 371 1.97 -5.85 -18.41
N LYS A 372 2.43 -6.22 -17.21
CA LYS A 372 2.35 -7.61 -16.69
C LYS A 372 0.96 -8.01 -16.18
N ARG A 373 -0.07 -7.16 -16.31
CA ARG A 373 -1.43 -7.36 -15.79
C ARG A 373 -1.48 -7.63 -14.28
N ARG A 374 -0.51 -7.14 -13.51
CA ARG A 374 -0.47 -7.39 -12.05
C ARG A 374 -1.35 -6.40 -11.29
N ILE A 375 -1.51 -5.19 -11.83
CA ILE A 375 -2.08 -4.04 -11.13
C ILE A 375 -3.21 -3.42 -11.97
N PRO A 376 -4.38 -4.07 -12.05
CA PRO A 376 -5.46 -3.68 -12.94
C PRO A 376 -6.17 -2.39 -12.51
N TYR A 377 -6.06 -1.96 -11.25
CA TYR A 377 -6.75 -0.79 -10.74
C TYR A 377 -6.01 0.54 -11.00
N MET A 378 -4.73 0.51 -11.36
CA MET A 378 -3.95 1.73 -11.63
C MET A 378 -4.50 2.56 -12.78
N PRO A 379 -4.78 1.99 -13.97
CA PRO A 379 -5.33 2.79 -15.06
C PRO A 379 -6.72 3.36 -14.74
N ILE A 380 -7.52 2.62 -13.97
CA ILE A 380 -8.85 3.05 -13.52
C ILE A 380 -8.70 4.24 -12.57
N GLY A 381 -7.79 4.16 -11.59
CA GLY A 381 -7.53 5.23 -10.64
C GLY A 381 -6.91 6.47 -11.24
N LEU A 382 -5.94 6.32 -12.15
CA LEU A 382 -5.33 7.45 -12.86
C LEU A 382 -6.34 8.18 -13.75
N ALA A 383 -7.22 7.45 -14.43
CA ALA A 383 -8.30 8.03 -15.20
C ALA A 383 -9.35 8.71 -14.30
N GLY A 384 -9.71 8.05 -13.20
CA GLY A 384 -10.71 8.54 -12.25
C GLY A 384 -10.26 9.71 -11.40
N SER A 385 -8.96 9.92 -11.19
CA SER A 385 -8.44 11.02 -10.36
C SER A 385 -8.33 12.36 -11.08
N LEU A 386 -8.58 12.42 -12.40
CA LEU A 386 -8.42 13.65 -13.19
C LEU A 386 -9.32 14.81 -12.72
N PHE A 387 -10.44 14.54 -12.06
CA PHE A 387 -11.30 15.60 -11.53
C PHE A 387 -10.76 16.30 -10.29
N LEU A 388 -9.73 15.72 -9.63
CA LEU A 388 -9.15 16.28 -8.40
C LEU A 388 -8.18 17.43 -8.66
N PHE A 389 -7.80 17.65 -9.92
CA PHE A 389 -6.87 18.70 -10.30
C PHE A 389 -7.56 20.06 -10.42
N THR A 390 -6.82 21.11 -10.12
CA THR A 390 -7.21 22.48 -10.49
C THR A 390 -7.19 22.65 -12.02
N PRO A 391 -7.95 23.59 -12.60
CA PRO A 391 -8.01 23.76 -14.05
C PRO A 391 -6.63 23.88 -14.71
N GLU A 392 -5.72 24.67 -14.11
CA GLU A 392 -4.37 24.92 -14.61
C GLU A 392 -3.46 23.69 -14.54
N SER A 393 -3.46 22.97 -13.41
CA SER A 393 -2.64 21.76 -13.22
C SER A 393 -3.17 20.54 -13.99
N SER A 394 -4.46 20.55 -14.37
CA SER A 394 -5.10 19.41 -15.05
C SER A 394 -4.65 19.17 -16.49
N ILE A 395 -3.98 20.14 -17.13
CA ILE A 395 -3.60 20.10 -18.55
C ILE A 395 -2.73 18.89 -18.87
N ILE A 396 -1.64 18.71 -18.12
CA ILE A 396 -0.67 17.64 -18.36
C ILE A 396 -1.32 16.25 -18.12
N PRO A 397 -2.00 15.99 -16.98
CA PRO A 397 -2.73 14.75 -16.77
C PRO A 397 -3.74 14.43 -17.88
N TRP A 398 -4.54 15.40 -18.34
CA TRP A 398 -5.53 15.19 -19.40
C TRP A 398 -4.90 14.84 -20.75
N ILE A 399 -3.86 15.56 -21.17
CA ILE A 399 -3.15 15.26 -22.43
C ILE A 399 -2.60 13.83 -22.39
N ILE A 400 -1.93 13.46 -21.30
CA ILE A 400 -1.35 12.12 -21.15
C ILE A 400 -2.43 11.05 -21.10
N ALA A 401 -3.54 11.30 -20.38
CA ALA A 401 -4.66 10.38 -20.31
C ALA A 401 -5.28 10.12 -21.69
N ILE A 402 -5.48 11.18 -22.50
CA ILE A 402 -6.01 11.06 -23.87
C ILE A 402 -5.06 10.27 -24.78
N ILE A 403 -3.75 10.36 -24.58
CA ILE A 403 -2.77 9.60 -25.36
C ILE A 403 -2.69 8.14 -24.89
N MET A 404 -2.72 7.89 -23.59
CA MET A 404 -2.55 6.56 -22.99
C MET A 404 -3.81 5.70 -23.06
N LEU A 405 -4.98 6.31 -23.07
CA LEU A 405 -6.23 5.58 -23.08
C LEU A 405 -6.45 4.78 -24.39
N PRO A 406 -6.21 5.33 -25.60
CA PRO A 406 -6.19 4.56 -26.84
C PRO A 406 -5.18 3.41 -26.78
N TYR A 407 -4.00 3.65 -26.18
CA TYR A 407 -3.03 2.58 -25.99
C TYR A 407 -3.60 1.43 -25.15
N LEU A 408 -4.27 1.75 -24.04
CA LEU A 408 -4.85 0.77 -23.13
C LEU A 408 -6.03 -0.01 -23.74
N VAL A 409 -6.93 0.68 -24.44
CA VAL A 409 -8.20 0.10 -24.92
C VAL A 409 -8.08 -0.50 -26.32
N ILE A 410 -7.33 0.14 -27.22
CA ILE A 410 -7.30 -0.20 -28.64
C ILE A 410 -6.05 -1.00 -29.00
N ILE A 411 -4.88 -0.51 -28.59
CA ILE A 411 -3.58 -1.02 -29.08
C ILE A 411 -3.13 -2.25 -28.27
N SER A 412 -3.27 -2.19 -26.95
CA SER A 412 -2.82 -3.24 -26.04
C SER A 412 -3.62 -4.53 -26.22
N LYS A 413 -2.93 -5.60 -26.63
CA LYS A 413 -3.50 -6.96 -26.71
C LYS A 413 -3.61 -7.64 -25.35
N ILE A 414 -3.02 -7.03 -24.32
CA ILE A 414 -2.81 -7.65 -23.01
C ILE A 414 -3.84 -7.13 -21.99
N THR A 415 -4.46 -5.97 -22.21
CA THR A 415 -5.43 -5.38 -21.28
C THR A 415 -6.64 -6.31 -21.06
N ARG A 416 -7.10 -6.44 -19.81
CA ARG A 416 -8.32 -7.17 -19.48
C ARG A 416 -9.55 -6.33 -19.86
N ARG A 417 -10.58 -6.95 -20.43
CA ARG A 417 -11.78 -6.22 -20.90
C ARG A 417 -12.44 -5.39 -19.80
N TRP A 418 -12.63 -5.97 -18.61
CA TRP A 418 -13.22 -5.23 -17.49
C TRP A 418 -12.36 -4.02 -17.06
N VAL A 419 -11.03 -4.09 -17.18
CA VAL A 419 -10.16 -2.96 -16.84
C VAL A 419 -10.33 -1.83 -17.85
N ALA A 420 -10.41 -2.17 -19.14
CA ALA A 420 -10.69 -1.19 -20.19
C ALA A 420 -12.07 -0.54 -20.00
N ASP A 421 -13.10 -1.34 -19.71
CA ASP A 421 -14.46 -0.88 -19.41
C ASP A 421 -14.47 0.13 -18.25
N TRP A 422 -13.88 -0.23 -17.11
CA TRP A 422 -13.84 0.64 -15.94
C TRP A 422 -12.96 1.87 -16.13
N SER A 423 -11.87 1.80 -16.91
CA SER A 423 -11.02 2.96 -17.18
C SER A 423 -11.75 4.00 -18.05
N ILE A 424 -12.55 3.55 -19.01
CA ILE A 424 -13.38 4.41 -19.86
C ILE A 424 -14.54 5.03 -19.08
N ILE A 425 -15.17 4.27 -18.18
CA ILE A 425 -16.17 4.83 -17.26
C ILE A 425 -15.51 5.86 -16.33
N ALA A 426 -14.34 5.56 -15.79
CA ALA A 426 -13.63 6.44 -14.86
C ALA A 426 -13.22 7.77 -15.51
N ILE A 427 -12.66 7.76 -16.73
CA ILE A 427 -12.29 9.02 -17.42
C ILE A 427 -13.54 9.86 -17.75
N SER A 428 -14.64 9.21 -18.15
CA SER A 428 -15.88 9.90 -18.51
C SER A 428 -16.57 10.46 -17.27
N GLY A 429 -16.52 9.73 -16.15
CA GLY A 429 -16.98 10.19 -14.84
C GLY A 429 -16.13 11.34 -14.31
N ALA A 430 -14.81 11.28 -14.45
CA ALA A 430 -13.91 12.37 -14.08
C ALA A 430 -14.21 13.64 -14.88
N PHE A 431 -14.40 13.52 -16.20
CA PHE A 431 -14.83 14.64 -17.04
C PHE A 431 -16.15 15.26 -16.57
N LEU A 432 -17.16 14.43 -16.27
CA LEU A 432 -18.44 14.89 -15.74
C LEU A 432 -18.25 15.67 -14.43
N ILE A 433 -17.57 15.08 -13.45
CA ILE A 433 -17.41 15.69 -12.12
C ILE A 433 -16.64 17.01 -12.24
N GLN A 434 -15.55 17.00 -13.01
CA GLN A 434 -14.72 18.18 -13.23
C GLN A 434 -15.49 19.31 -13.89
N SER A 435 -16.35 19.02 -14.89
CA SER A 435 -17.17 20.05 -15.54
C SER A 435 -18.09 20.82 -14.58
N TYR A 436 -18.48 20.22 -13.45
CA TYR A 436 -19.30 20.88 -12.43
C TYR A 436 -18.47 21.55 -11.33
N GLN A 437 -17.41 20.90 -10.87
CA GLN A 437 -16.62 21.36 -9.72
C GLN A 437 -15.54 22.38 -10.13
N ASN A 438 -14.72 22.01 -11.12
CA ASN A 438 -13.54 22.76 -11.56
C ASN A 438 -13.51 22.83 -13.10
N PRO A 439 -14.41 23.61 -13.73
CA PRO A 439 -14.57 23.62 -15.18
C PRO A 439 -13.31 24.12 -15.88
N ILE A 440 -12.74 23.31 -16.76
CA ILE A 440 -11.50 23.59 -17.51
C ILE A 440 -11.67 24.80 -18.45
N ALA A 441 -12.88 24.97 -19.00
CA ALA A 441 -13.20 26.10 -19.86
C ALA A 441 -13.10 27.47 -19.17
N SER A 442 -12.93 27.55 -17.84
CA SER A 442 -12.67 28.83 -17.17
C SER A 442 -11.32 29.44 -17.57
N GLU A 443 -10.32 28.59 -17.83
CA GLU A 443 -8.96 29.01 -18.19
C GLU A 443 -8.65 28.76 -19.67
N TYR A 444 -9.20 27.69 -20.26
CA TYR A 444 -8.87 27.26 -21.62
C TYR A 444 -10.11 26.92 -22.45
N ASP A 445 -10.59 27.89 -23.25
CA ASP A 445 -11.86 27.83 -24.01
C ASP A 445 -12.06 26.54 -24.85
N LEU A 446 -11.01 26.03 -25.51
CA LEU A 446 -11.14 24.89 -26.44
C LEU A 446 -10.70 23.54 -25.84
N PHE A 447 -10.05 23.53 -24.67
CA PHE A 447 -9.42 22.32 -24.16
C PHE A 447 -10.45 21.29 -23.69
N GLU A 448 -11.54 21.75 -23.07
CA GLU A 448 -12.66 20.90 -22.64
C GLU A 448 -13.35 20.20 -23.83
N GLU A 449 -13.47 20.90 -24.97
CA GLU A 449 -14.03 20.35 -26.21
C GLU A 449 -13.15 19.26 -26.81
N LEU A 450 -11.83 19.49 -26.80
CA LEU A 450 -10.85 18.53 -27.30
C LEU A 450 -10.88 17.25 -26.48
N ILE A 451 -10.96 17.37 -25.14
CA ILE A 451 -11.11 16.22 -24.25
C ILE A 451 -12.38 15.44 -24.59
N LEU A 452 -13.53 16.12 -24.68
CA LEU A 452 -14.81 15.49 -25.01
C LEU A 452 -14.77 14.76 -26.36
N LEU A 453 -14.27 15.43 -27.41
CA LEU A 453 -14.15 14.85 -28.74
C LEU A 453 -13.21 13.63 -28.74
N ALA A 454 -12.07 13.72 -28.04
CA ALA A 454 -11.13 12.62 -27.96
C ALA A 454 -11.76 11.39 -27.28
N ILE A 455 -12.46 11.56 -26.17
CA ILE A 455 -13.13 10.44 -25.48
C ILE A 455 -14.24 9.85 -26.37
N LEU A 456 -15.07 10.67 -27.02
CA LEU A 456 -16.12 10.19 -27.93
C LEU A 456 -15.55 9.38 -29.09
N VAL A 457 -14.45 9.84 -29.72
CA VAL A 457 -13.76 9.11 -30.79
C VAL A 457 -13.27 7.75 -30.29
N ILE A 458 -12.69 7.69 -29.09
CA ILE A 458 -12.19 6.44 -28.52
C ILE A 458 -13.34 5.48 -28.20
N VAL A 459 -14.41 5.96 -27.59
CA VAL A 459 -15.61 5.16 -27.26
C VAL A 459 -16.22 4.58 -28.53
N GLU A 460 -16.35 5.38 -29.58
CA GLU A 460 -16.94 4.93 -30.85
C GLU A 460 -16.05 3.95 -31.61
N TYR A 461 -14.74 4.21 -31.66
CA TYR A 461 -13.79 3.25 -32.23
C TYR A 461 -13.82 1.92 -31.47
N SER A 462 -13.96 1.97 -30.15
CA SER A 462 -14.03 0.79 -29.29
C SER A 462 -15.33 0.01 -29.45
N ARG A 463 -16.45 0.70 -29.72
CA ARG A 463 -17.75 0.10 -30.09
C ARG A 463 -17.61 -0.73 -31.36
N ARG A 464 -17.04 -0.15 -32.42
CA ARG A 464 -16.90 -0.81 -33.73
C ARG A 464 -16.03 -2.06 -33.70
N ASN A 465 -15.03 -2.08 -32.83
CA ASN A 465 -14.08 -3.19 -32.72
C ASN A 465 -14.40 -4.14 -31.56
N GLU A 466 -15.60 -4.04 -30.95
CA GLU A 466 -16.05 -4.85 -29.81
C GLU A 466 -15.04 -4.91 -28.63
N ARG A 467 -14.25 -3.84 -28.46
CA ARG A 467 -13.19 -3.77 -27.44
C ARG A 467 -13.75 -3.54 -26.05
N LEU A 468 -14.86 -2.82 -25.95
CA LEU A 468 -15.55 -2.50 -24.71
C LEU A 468 -16.91 -3.21 -24.65
N THR A 469 -17.52 -3.26 -23.47
CA THR A 469 -18.91 -3.72 -23.30
C THR A 469 -19.91 -2.60 -23.58
N ASP A 470 -21.10 -2.97 -24.05
CA ASP A 470 -22.18 -1.99 -24.32
C ASP A 470 -22.55 -1.17 -23.08
N VAL A 471 -22.49 -1.79 -21.90
CA VAL A 471 -22.74 -1.12 -20.61
C VAL A 471 -21.71 -0.02 -20.36
N ALA A 472 -20.42 -0.31 -20.54
CA ALA A 472 -19.36 0.67 -20.33
C ALA A 472 -19.46 1.85 -21.31
N ILE A 473 -19.75 1.54 -22.57
CA ILE A 473 -19.99 2.54 -23.62
C ILE A 473 -21.17 3.44 -23.26
N ASN A 474 -22.31 2.86 -22.87
CA ASN A 474 -23.51 3.62 -22.56
C ASN A 474 -23.34 4.51 -21.32
N ILE A 475 -22.73 3.99 -20.25
CA ILE A 475 -22.42 4.78 -19.05
C ILE A 475 -21.48 5.94 -19.41
N SER A 476 -20.46 5.68 -20.22
CA SER A 476 -19.48 6.70 -20.61
C SER A 476 -20.13 7.82 -21.44
N VAL A 477 -20.93 7.47 -22.44
CA VAL A 477 -21.69 8.46 -23.23
C VAL A 477 -22.66 9.25 -22.35
N ALA A 478 -23.34 8.58 -21.41
CA ALA A 478 -24.23 9.27 -20.47
C ALA A 478 -23.46 10.27 -19.60
N CYS A 479 -22.29 9.90 -19.06
CA CYS A 479 -21.44 10.82 -18.29
C CYS A 479 -20.98 12.02 -19.14
N LEU A 480 -20.55 11.79 -20.38
CA LEU A 480 -20.11 12.89 -21.26
C LEU A 480 -21.26 13.87 -21.57
N PHE A 481 -22.46 13.36 -21.87
CA PHE A 481 -23.61 14.21 -22.23
C PHE A 481 -24.27 14.90 -21.04
N LEU A 482 -24.16 14.34 -19.83
CA LEU A 482 -24.64 14.97 -18.60
C LEU A 482 -23.66 16.01 -18.02
N SER A 483 -22.48 16.16 -18.61
CA SER A 483 -21.51 17.19 -18.22
C SER A 483 -22.08 18.59 -18.38
N LYS A 484 -21.64 19.52 -17.52
CA LYS A 484 -22.10 20.92 -17.55
C LYS A 484 -21.79 21.60 -18.88
N ALA A 485 -20.63 21.27 -19.46
CA ALA A 485 -20.17 21.80 -20.74
C ALA A 485 -21.12 21.49 -21.90
N VAL A 486 -21.69 20.28 -21.91
CA VAL A 486 -22.68 19.86 -22.92
C VAL A 486 -24.05 20.48 -22.63
N LEU A 487 -24.55 20.36 -21.40
CA LEU A 487 -25.92 20.74 -21.06
C LEU A 487 -26.17 22.25 -21.06
N PHE A 488 -25.21 23.03 -20.58
CA PHE A 488 -25.36 24.48 -20.42
C PHE A 488 -24.58 25.28 -21.44
N GLY A 489 -23.92 24.59 -22.39
CA GLY A 489 -23.26 25.20 -23.53
C GLY A 489 -22.16 26.18 -23.12
N THR A 490 -21.02 25.67 -22.66
CA THR A 490 -19.83 26.52 -22.43
C THR A 490 -19.25 27.06 -23.74
N SER A 491 -19.50 26.38 -24.85
CA SER A 491 -19.10 26.80 -26.20
C SER A 491 -20.08 26.33 -27.26
N TRP A 492 -20.13 27.07 -28.37
CA TRP A 492 -20.92 26.75 -29.56
C TRP A 492 -20.53 25.43 -30.23
N LEU A 493 -19.28 24.94 -30.07
CA LEU A 493 -18.81 23.72 -30.74
C LEU A 493 -19.31 22.43 -30.09
N ILE A 494 -19.54 22.44 -28.77
CA ILE A 494 -19.91 21.25 -28.00
C ILE A 494 -21.27 20.69 -28.42
N PRO A 495 -22.36 21.50 -28.55
CA PRO A 495 -23.63 21.01 -29.04
C PRO A 495 -23.51 20.35 -30.41
N TRP A 496 -22.84 20.98 -31.37
CA TRP A 496 -22.66 20.43 -32.72
C TRP A 496 -21.86 19.12 -32.71
N ALA A 497 -20.81 19.02 -31.91
CA ALA A 497 -20.06 17.77 -31.74
C ALA A 497 -20.95 16.62 -31.26
N VAL A 498 -21.84 16.90 -30.30
CA VAL A 498 -22.83 15.93 -29.80
C VAL A 498 -23.82 15.58 -30.90
N VAL A 499 -24.39 16.55 -31.63
CA VAL A 499 -25.30 16.28 -32.76
C VAL A 499 -24.67 15.35 -33.78
N PHE A 500 -23.46 15.68 -34.24
CA PHE A 500 -22.74 14.87 -35.23
C PHE A 500 -22.44 13.47 -34.69
N TYR A 501 -22.01 13.36 -33.44
CA TYR A 501 -21.78 12.06 -32.81
C TYR A 501 -23.05 11.21 -32.79
N ILE A 502 -24.20 11.77 -32.38
CA ILE A 502 -25.42 10.98 -32.30
C ILE A 502 -25.91 10.58 -33.71
N LEU A 503 -25.83 11.49 -34.70
CA LEU A 503 -26.16 11.16 -36.09
C LEU A 503 -25.28 10.03 -36.67
N ILE A 504 -23.97 10.12 -36.45
CA ILE A 504 -23.01 9.11 -36.92
C ILE A 504 -23.29 7.76 -36.24
N THR A 505 -23.46 7.74 -34.92
CA THR A 505 -23.72 6.51 -34.16
C THR A 505 -25.05 5.88 -34.53
N ALA A 506 -26.11 6.68 -34.68
CA ALA A 506 -27.41 6.25 -35.16
C ALA A 506 -27.32 5.59 -36.55
N TYR A 507 -26.65 6.25 -37.50
CA TYR A 507 -26.46 5.73 -38.85
C TYR A 507 -25.74 4.37 -38.83
N LEU A 508 -24.68 4.25 -38.03
CA LEU A 508 -23.89 3.01 -37.92
C LEU A 508 -24.68 1.89 -37.26
N GLN A 509 -25.41 2.18 -36.17
CA GLN A 509 -26.26 1.20 -35.50
C GLN A 509 -27.38 0.71 -36.43
N GLN A 510 -27.94 1.58 -37.25
CA GLN A 510 -28.92 1.22 -38.25
C GLN A 510 -28.30 0.30 -39.32
N GLN A 511 -27.09 0.62 -39.81
CA GLN A 511 -26.37 -0.21 -40.77
C GLN A 511 -26.06 -1.61 -40.21
N ASP A 512 -25.61 -1.69 -38.95
CA ASP A 512 -25.38 -2.97 -38.27
C ASP A 512 -26.67 -3.76 -38.02
N ALA A 513 -27.77 -3.08 -37.71
CA ALA A 513 -29.07 -3.72 -37.54
C ALA A 513 -29.59 -4.31 -38.86
N VAL A 514 -29.43 -3.58 -39.97
CA VAL A 514 -29.77 -4.05 -41.33
C VAL A 514 -28.91 -5.25 -41.72
N ASN A 515 -27.60 -5.19 -41.47
CA ASN A 515 -26.68 -6.27 -41.83
C ASN A 515 -26.84 -7.54 -40.96
N SER A 516 -27.23 -7.38 -39.69
CA SER A 516 -27.32 -8.51 -38.74
C SER A 516 -28.70 -9.19 -38.70
N GLY A 517 -29.76 -8.57 -39.23
CA GLY A 517 -31.11 -9.12 -39.26
C GLY A 517 -31.77 -9.35 -37.89
N LYS A 518 -31.15 -8.88 -36.79
CA LYS A 518 -31.67 -9.06 -35.42
C LYS A 518 -32.59 -7.90 -35.03
N HIS A 519 -33.88 -8.18 -34.80
CA HIS A 519 -34.87 -7.17 -34.40
C HIS A 519 -34.47 -6.34 -33.17
N GLY A 520 -33.78 -6.93 -32.17
CA GLY A 520 -33.33 -6.19 -30.99
C GLY A 520 -32.29 -5.08 -31.29
N LYS A 521 -31.48 -5.25 -32.34
CA LYS A 521 -30.53 -4.23 -32.79
C LYS A 521 -31.22 -3.08 -33.55
N PHE A 522 -32.36 -3.38 -34.17
CA PHE A 522 -33.16 -2.38 -34.89
C PHE A 522 -33.87 -1.43 -33.93
N VAL A 523 -34.46 -1.97 -32.85
CA VAL A 523 -35.13 -1.17 -31.81
C VAL A 523 -34.15 -0.24 -31.09
N THR A 524 -32.95 -0.74 -30.78
CA THR A 524 -31.89 0.06 -30.15
C THR A 524 -31.38 1.18 -31.07
N ALA A 525 -31.20 0.91 -32.37
CA ALA A 525 -30.83 1.93 -33.35
C ALA A 525 -31.91 3.01 -33.51
N SER A 526 -33.20 2.63 -33.58
CA SER A 526 -34.30 3.59 -33.66
C SER A 526 -34.46 4.43 -32.39
N LEU A 527 -34.23 3.85 -31.21
CA LEU A 527 -34.16 4.59 -29.95
C LEU A 527 -32.99 5.57 -29.91
N GLY A 528 -31.83 5.19 -30.46
CA GLY A 528 -30.67 6.09 -30.59
C GLY A 528 -31.00 7.32 -31.43
N ILE A 529 -31.71 7.15 -32.55
CA ILE A 529 -32.14 8.26 -33.43
C ILE A 529 -33.15 9.17 -32.74
N THR A 530 -34.17 8.62 -32.06
CA THR A 530 -35.15 9.46 -31.36
C THR A 530 -34.53 10.22 -30.19
N LEU A 531 -33.61 9.59 -29.47
CA LEU A 531 -32.86 10.23 -28.40
C LEU A 531 -31.92 11.31 -28.96
N ALA A 532 -31.34 11.11 -30.16
CA ALA A 532 -30.64 12.14 -30.93
C ALA A 532 -31.51 13.37 -31.13
N MET A 533 -32.71 13.15 -31.70
CA MET A 533 -33.65 14.22 -32.04
C MET A 533 -34.08 14.99 -30.79
N VAL A 534 -34.37 14.30 -29.70
CA VAL A 534 -34.75 14.94 -28.42
C VAL A 534 -33.58 15.73 -27.84
N LEU A 535 -32.36 15.20 -27.83
CA LEU A 535 -31.19 15.94 -27.34
C LEU A 535 -30.88 17.16 -28.20
N THR A 536 -30.95 17.06 -29.53
CA THR A 536 -30.79 18.22 -30.42
C THR A 536 -31.77 19.35 -30.12
N VAL A 537 -33.01 19.00 -29.74
CA VAL A 537 -34.05 19.99 -29.41
C VAL A 537 -33.84 20.59 -28.02
N ILE A 538 -33.28 19.83 -27.07
CA ILE A 538 -32.95 20.34 -25.73
C ILE A 538 -31.69 21.24 -25.77
N LEU A 539 -30.76 20.96 -26.69
CA LEU A 539 -29.49 21.68 -26.85
C LEU A 539 -29.57 22.89 -27.81
N SER A 540 -30.68 23.07 -28.53
CA SER A 540 -30.98 24.25 -29.36
C SER A 540 -31.74 25.30 -28.57
#